data_AF-A0A1X9SQZ5-F1
#
_entry.id   AF-A0A1X9SQZ5-F1
#
_cell.length_a   1.000
_cell.length_b   1.000
_cell.length_c   1.000
_cell.angle_alpha   90.00
_cell.angle_beta   90.00
_cell.angle_gamma   90.00
#
_symmetry.space_group_name_H-M   'P 1'
#
loop_
_entity.id
_entity.type
_entity.pdbx_description
1 polymer ?
#
loop_
_entity_poly.entity_id
_entity_poly.type
_entity_poly.pdbx_seq_one_letter_code
_entity_poly.pdbx_strand_id
1 'polypeptide(L)'
;MRPDNYIAFFTVCGFFVGLMFVVVKVEEPVEFVIYTLLITFFFYIVIHIVVMNYIDTKRIGLKIFNKEHHEEVNDYLLTELAVRERRLETLIRHLDQKLKRSGKKHESNKEKAA
;
A
#
# COMPACT_ATOMS: atom_id res chain seq x y z
N MET A 1 -12.63 -1.26 -14.29
CA MET A 1 -14.07 -0.93 -14.40
C MET A 1 -14.32 0.41 -13.72
N ARG A 2 -15.07 1.31 -14.36
CA ARG A 2 -15.33 2.66 -13.81
C ARG A 2 -16.32 2.56 -12.63
N PRO A 3 -16.18 3.35 -11.56
CA PRO A 3 -17.10 3.36 -10.41
C PRO A 3 -18.54 3.64 -10.83
N ASP A 4 -18.73 4.45 -11.88
CA ASP A 4 -20.03 4.81 -12.43
C ASP A 4 -20.85 3.60 -12.88
N ASN A 5 -20.19 2.56 -13.41
CA ASN A 5 -20.88 1.34 -13.84
C ASN A 5 -21.42 0.55 -12.64
N TYR A 6 -20.72 0.58 -11.50
CA TYR A 6 -21.19 -0.07 -10.27
C TYR A 6 -22.38 0.69 -9.68
N ILE A 7 -22.30 2.02 -9.66
CA ILE A 7 -23.40 2.88 -9.20
C ILE A 7 -24.66 2.58 -10.03
N ALA A 8 -24.55 2.59 -11.36
CA ALA A 8 -25.67 2.31 -12.27
C ALA A 8 -26.23 0.89 -12.10
N PHE A 9 -25.38 -0.12 -11.89
CA PHE A 9 -25.83 -1.49 -11.67
C PHE A 9 -26.64 -1.62 -10.37
N PHE A 10 -26.12 -1.07 -9.28
CA PHE A 10 -26.79 -1.17 -7.99
C PHE A 10 -28.07 -0.33 -7.91
N THR A 11 -28.15 0.80 -8.62
CA THR A 11 -29.40 1.58 -8.68
C THR A 11 -30.49 0.83 -9.44
N VAL A 12 -30.15 0.14 -10.53
CA VAL A 12 -31.09 -0.74 -11.24
C VAL A 12 -31.52 -1.91 -10.35
N CYS A 13 -30.61 -2.56 -9.62
CA CYS A 13 -30.98 -3.58 -8.64
C CYS A 13 -31.90 -3.04 -7.53
N GLY A 14 -31.60 -1.86 -6.98
CA GLY A 14 -32.43 -1.19 -5.97
C GLY A 14 -33.84 -0.88 -6.47
N PHE A 15 -33.97 -0.48 -7.74
CA PHE A 15 -35.26 -0.28 -8.39
C PHE A 15 -36.09 -1.58 -8.45
N PHE A 16 -35.50 -2.70 -8.88
CA PHE A 16 -36.22 -3.98 -8.94
C PHE A 16 -36.63 -4.49 -7.55
N VAL A 17 -35.78 -4.32 -6.54
CA VAL A 17 -36.11 -4.66 -5.15
C VAL A 17 -37.25 -3.77 -4.63
N GLY A 18 -37.21 -2.47 -4.92
CA GLY A 18 -38.30 -1.54 -4.58
C GLY A 18 -39.61 -1.92 -5.26
N LEU A 19 -39.56 -2.26 -6.55
CA LEU A 19 -40.74 -2.69 -7.31
C LEU A 19 -41.35 -3.98 -6.74
N MET A 20 -40.54 -4.97 -6.38
CA MET A 20 -41.01 -6.18 -5.71
C MET A 20 -41.70 -5.89 -4.37
N PHE A 21 -41.17 -4.95 -3.58
CA PHE A 21 -41.73 -4.59 -2.28
C PHE A 21 -43.08 -3.89 -2.41
N VAL A 22 -43.19 -2.97 -3.38
CA VAL A 22 -44.40 -2.18 -3.60
C VAL A 22 -45.52 -3.02 -4.22
N VAL A 23 -45.21 -3.92 -5.16
CA VAL A 23 -46.20 -4.86 -5.77
C VAL A 23 -46.90 -5.72 -4.71
N VAL A 24 -46.22 -6.09 -3.64
CA VAL A 24 -46.79 -6.95 -2.59
C VAL A 24 -47.62 -6.17 -1.55
N LYS A 25 -47.41 -4.85 -1.44
CA LYS A 25 -47.86 -4.06 -0.29
C LYS A 25 -48.83 -2.93 -0.61
N VAL A 26 -48.89 -2.48 -1.85
CA VAL A 26 -49.61 -1.26 -2.23
C VAL A 26 -50.66 -1.57 -3.30
N GLU A 27 -51.90 -1.20 -3.01
CA GLU A 27 -53.06 -1.42 -3.91
C GLU A 27 -53.39 -0.18 -4.73
N GLU A 28 -53.03 1.02 -4.26
CA GLU A 28 -53.24 2.27 -4.99
C GLU A 28 -52.11 2.58 -5.98
N PRO A 29 -52.44 2.94 -7.24
CA PRO A 29 -51.45 3.19 -8.28
C PRO A 29 -50.60 4.44 -8.03
N VAL A 30 -51.13 5.45 -7.34
CA VAL A 30 -50.39 6.68 -7.02
C VAL A 30 -49.33 6.40 -5.96
N GLU A 31 -49.72 5.72 -4.89
CA GLU A 31 -48.82 5.28 -3.84
C GLU A 31 -47.73 4.35 -4.39
N PHE A 32 -48.08 3.48 -5.35
CA PHE A 32 -47.14 2.58 -6.00
C PHE A 32 -45.94 3.32 -6.60
N VAL A 33 -46.21 4.38 -7.37
CA VAL A 33 -45.18 5.18 -8.05
C VAL A 33 -44.32 5.93 -7.03
N ILE A 34 -44.96 6.54 -6.02
CA ILE A 34 -44.27 7.33 -5.00
C ILE A 34 -43.33 6.44 -4.17
N TYR A 35 -43.80 5.30 -3.69
CA TYR A 35 -42.98 4.39 -2.89
C TYR A 35 -41.84 3.79 -3.70
N THR A 36 -42.07 3.42 -4.96
CA THR A 36 -41.01 2.89 -5.83
C THR A 36 -39.91 3.91 -6.06
N LEU A 37 -40.26 5.19 -6.31
CA LEU A 37 -39.28 6.27 -6.46
C LEU A 37 -38.52 6.53 -5.16
N LEU A 38 -39.22 6.57 -4.02
CA LEU A 38 -38.62 6.86 -2.73
C LEU A 38 -37.62 5.76 -2.31
N ILE A 39 -37.98 4.49 -2.50
CA ILE A 39 -37.09 3.35 -2.23
C ILE A 39 -35.88 3.38 -3.18
N THR A 40 -36.10 3.62 -4.47
CA THR A 40 -35.01 3.71 -5.45
C THR A 40 -34.05 4.84 -5.12
N PHE A 41 -34.57 6.00 -4.70
CA PHE A 41 -33.78 7.14 -4.27
C PHE A 41 -32.96 6.85 -3.01
N PHE A 42 -33.54 6.14 -2.04
CA PHE A 42 -32.82 5.69 -0.85
C PHE A 42 -31.64 4.79 -1.22
N PHE A 43 -31.86 3.76 -2.04
CA PHE A 43 -30.77 2.89 -2.52
C PHE A 43 -29.71 3.64 -3.32
N TYR A 44 -30.12 4.62 -4.13
CA TYR A 44 -29.20 5.48 -4.89
C TYR A 44 -28.22 6.21 -3.96
N ILE A 45 -28.73 6.85 -2.90
CA ILE A 45 -27.89 7.59 -1.95
C ILE A 45 -26.98 6.64 -1.17
N VAL A 46 -27.52 5.53 -0.66
CA VAL A 46 -26.74 4.57 0.13
C VAL A 46 -25.56 4.03 -0.67
N ILE A 47 -25.77 3.67 -1.94
CA ILE A 47 -24.67 3.18 -2.79
C ILE A 47 -23.63 4.27 -3.06
N HIS A 48 -24.03 5.53 -3.26
CA HIS A 48 -23.07 6.62 -3.41
C HIS A 48 -22.19 6.78 -2.16
N ILE A 49 -22.77 6.67 -0.97
CA ILE A 49 -22.03 6.72 0.28
C ILE A 49 -21.03 5.55 0.36
N VAL A 50 -21.46 4.32 0.05
CA VAL A 50 -20.59 3.13 0.05
C VAL A 50 -19.46 3.26 -0.95
N VAL A 51 -19.74 3.69 -2.18
CA VAL A 51 -18.72 3.85 -3.23
C VAL A 51 -17.76 4.99 -2.89
N MET A 52 -18.25 6.12 -2.36
CA MET A 52 -17.40 7.23 -1.94
C MET A 52 -16.48 6.80 -0.80
N ASN A 53 -17.01 6.06 0.19
CA ASN A 53 -16.22 5.53 1.30
C ASN A 53 -15.18 4.48 0.84
N TYR A 54 -15.51 3.64 -0.15
CA TYR A 54 -14.59 2.66 -0.72
C TYR A 54 -13.47 3.32 -1.54
N ILE A 55 -13.78 4.34 -2.33
CA ILE A 55 -12.78 5.14 -3.07
C ILE A 55 -11.87 5.87 -2.08
N ASP A 56 -12.45 6.42 -1.01
CA ASP A 56 -11.67 7.12 0.00
C ASP A 56 -10.77 6.15 0.77
N THR A 57 -11.26 4.96 1.14
CA THR A 57 -10.44 3.87 1.72
C THR A 57 -9.27 3.49 0.81
N LYS A 58 -9.49 3.42 -0.51
CA LYS A 58 -8.42 3.13 -1.48
C LYS A 58 -7.42 4.27 -1.60
N ARG A 59 -7.87 5.53 -1.56
CA ARG A 59 -6.99 6.71 -1.54
C ARG A 59 -6.23 6.84 -0.22
N ILE A 60 -6.88 6.57 0.90
CA ILE A 60 -6.30 6.55 2.24
C ILE A 60 -5.26 5.43 2.33
N GLY A 61 -5.54 4.24 1.81
CA GLY A 61 -4.56 3.14 1.73
C GLY A 61 -3.31 3.51 0.93
N LEU A 62 -3.47 4.23 -0.19
CA LEU A 62 -2.35 4.77 -0.98
C LEU A 62 -1.60 5.91 -0.25
N LYS A 63 -2.29 6.69 0.59
CA LYS A 63 -1.71 7.79 1.35
C LYS A 63 -0.97 7.31 2.62
N ILE A 64 -1.44 6.22 3.23
CA ILE A 64 -0.81 5.59 4.40
C ILE A 64 0.43 4.79 3.98
N PHE A 65 0.41 4.15 2.81
CA PHE A 65 1.56 3.42 2.27
C PHE A 65 2.19 4.20 1.13
N ASN A 66 2.94 5.25 1.47
CA ASN A 66 3.68 6.05 0.50
C ASN A 66 4.89 5.26 -0.01
N LYS A 67 4.62 4.29 -0.89
CA LYS A 67 5.60 3.37 -1.46
C LYS A 67 6.83 4.10 -2.01
N GLU A 68 6.62 5.23 -2.67
CA GLU A 68 7.69 6.05 -3.27
C GLU A 68 8.65 6.60 -2.20
N HIS A 69 8.11 7.13 -1.10
CA HIS A 69 8.93 7.59 0.02
C HIS A 69 9.65 6.43 0.72
N HIS A 70 9.01 5.28 0.85
CA HIS A 70 9.64 4.10 1.42
C HIS A 70 10.75 3.54 0.51
N GLU A 71 10.57 3.57 -0.81
CA GLU A 71 11.59 3.17 -1.78
C GLU A 71 12.77 4.15 -1.76
N GLU A 72 12.53 5.46 -1.71
CA GLU A 72 13.58 6.49 -1.61
C GLU A 72 14.44 6.32 -0.35
N VAL A 73 13.80 6.13 0.82
CA VAL A 73 14.52 5.90 2.08
C VAL A 73 15.31 4.60 2.02
N ASN A 74 14.78 3.56 1.39
CA ASN A 74 15.46 2.27 1.29
C ASN A 74 16.69 2.34 0.37
N ASP A 75 16.59 3.04 -0.76
CA ASP A 75 17.73 3.27 -1.68
C ASP A 75 18.83 4.11 -1.02
N TYR A 76 18.46 5.11 -0.22
CA TYR A 76 19.41 5.87 0.59
C TYR A 76 20.16 4.96 1.57
N LEU A 77 19.42 4.14 2.33
CA LEU A 77 20.01 3.21 3.30
C LEU A 77 20.90 2.17 2.64
N LEU A 78 20.50 1.62 1.49
CA LEU A 78 21.29 0.66 0.72
C LEU A 78 22.60 1.28 0.25
N THR A 79 22.55 2.52 -0.26
CA THR A 79 23.74 3.26 -0.70
C THR A 79 24.67 3.54 0.47
N GLU A 80 24.13 3.96 1.61
CA GLU A 80 24.93 4.23 2.80
C GLU A 80 25.60 2.96 3.34
N LEU A 81 24.86 1.84 3.37
CA LEU A 81 25.39 0.54 3.77
C LEU A 81 26.53 0.09 2.84
N ALA A 82 26.37 0.22 1.53
CA ALA A 82 27.41 -0.13 0.56
C ALA A 82 28.69 0.70 0.74
N VAL A 83 28.57 1.99 1.07
CA VAL A 83 29.73 2.85 1.38
C VAL A 83 30.41 2.40 2.67
N ARG A 84 29.63 2.06 3.71
CA ARG A 84 30.18 1.57 4.99
C ARG A 84 30.88 0.23 4.83
N GLU A 85 30.33 -0.69 4.04
CA GLU A 85 30.93 -1.98 3.74
C GLU A 85 32.30 -1.83 3.06
N ARG A 86 32.40 -0.99 2.02
CA ARG A 86 33.68 -0.71 1.34
C ARG A 86 34.74 -0.11 2.28
N ARG A 87 34.33 0.77 3.20
CA ARG A 87 35.23 1.34 4.21
C ARG A 87 35.74 0.27 5.16
N LEU A 88 34.86 -0.60 5.66
CA LEU A 88 35.24 -1.71 6.53
C LEU A 88 36.19 -2.68 5.83
N GLU A 89 35.91 -3.04 4.57
CA GLU A 89 36.77 -3.93 3.80
C GLU A 89 38.19 -3.35 3.65
N THR A 90 38.29 -2.04 3.41
CA THR A 90 39.59 -1.35 3.31
C THR A 90 40.34 -1.37 4.64
N LEU A 91 39.65 -1.12 5.76
CA LEU A 91 40.25 -1.18 7.09
C LEU A 91 40.74 -2.57 7.46
N ILE A 92 39.95 -3.61 7.14
CA ILE A 92 40.33 -5.01 7.36
C ILE A 92 41.60 -5.35 6.57
N ARG A 93 41.66 -4.96 5.28
CA ARG A 93 42.85 -5.17 4.44
C ARG A 93 44.09 -4.49 5.01
N HIS A 94 43.95 -3.24 5.47
CA HIS A 94 45.06 -2.50 6.09
C HIS A 94 45.53 -3.16 7.40
N LEU A 95 44.59 -3.66 8.21
CA LEU A 95 44.90 -4.34 9.47
C LEU A 95 45.60 -5.68 9.24
N ASP A 96 45.13 -6.48 8.29
CA ASP A 96 45.78 -7.74 7.87
C ASP A 96 47.21 -7.49 7.34
N GLN A 97 47.40 -6.48 6.50
CA GLN A 97 48.71 -6.10 6.01
C GLN A 97 49.64 -5.65 7.15
N LYS A 98 49.12 -4.92 8.15
CA LYS A 98 49.89 -4.49 9.32
C LYS A 98 50.25 -5.67 10.22
N LEU A 99 49.34 -6.62 10.42
CA LEU A 99 49.58 -7.88 11.15
C LEU A 99 50.66 -8.73 10.45
N LYS A 100 50.56 -8.94 9.13
CA LYS A 100 51.57 -9.66 8.34
C LYS A 100 52.95 -9.01 8.41
N ARG A 101 53.03 -7.68 8.37
CA ARG A 101 54.29 -6.94 8.51
C ARG A 101 54.87 -7.04 9.93
N SER A 102 54.01 -7.02 10.96
CA SER A 102 54.43 -7.19 12.35
C SER A 102 54.96 -8.61 12.62
N GLY A 103 54.29 -9.64 12.08
CA GLY A 103 54.73 -11.04 12.16
C GLY A 103 56.10 -11.26 11.50
N LYS A 104 56.29 -10.78 10.26
CA LYS A 104 57.60 -10.87 9.57
C LYS A 104 58.73 -10.13 10.30
N LYS A 105 58.44 -9.00 10.94
CA LYS A 105 59.43 -8.25 11.73
C LYS A 105 59.85 -9.01 12.99
N HIS A 106 58.92 -9.74 13.61
CA HIS A 106 59.18 -10.55 14.79
C HIS A 106 59.99 -11.82 14.47
N GLU A 107 59.78 -12.41 13.29
CA GLU A 107 60.50 -13.59 12.81
C GLU A 107 61.94 -13.23 12.38
N SER A 108 62.11 -12.14 11.63
CA SER A 108 63.44 -11.64 11.23
C SER A 108 64.30 -11.18 12.41
N ASN A 109 63.71 -10.68 13.50
CA ASN A 109 64.45 -10.35 14.71
C ASN A 109 64.85 -11.60 15.52
N LYS A 110 64.16 -12.73 15.35
CA LYS A 110 64.47 -13.99 16.03
C LYS A 110 65.58 -14.76 15.31
N GLU A 111 65.62 -14.71 13.98
CA GLU A 111 66.71 -15.27 13.15
C GLU A 111 68.04 -14.50 13.27
N LYS A 112 68.00 -13.20 13.62
CA LYS A 112 69.22 -12.39 13.86
C LYS A 112 69.76 -12.49 15.29
N ALA A 113 69.03 -13.15 16.19
CA ALA A 113 69.39 -13.34 17.59
C ALA A 113 69.74 -14.80 17.92
N ALA A 114 69.75 -15.68 16.92
CA ALA A 114 70.26 -17.06 16.96
C ALA A 114 71.55 -17.14 16.15
#